data_AF-A0AA90U3H5-F1
#
_entry.id   AF-A0AA90U3H5-F1
#
_cell.length_a   1.000
_cell.length_b   1.000
_cell.length_c   1.000
_cell.angle_alpha   90.00
_cell.angle_beta   90.00
_cell.angle_gamma   90.00
#
_symmetry.space_group_name_H-M   'P 1'
#
loop_
_entity.id
_entity.type
_entity.pdbx_description
1 polymer ?
#
loop_
_entity_poly.entity_id
_entity_poly.type
_entity_poly.pdbx_seq_one_letter_code
_entity_poly.pdbx_strand_id
1 'polypeptide(L)'
;MGLFSGDGKKVKKVKQKGKPKRSLRNSQTIETVVEVKTVGDIPPMLEARRLISDNKIAAAAAVAYNAARSDYARYYGSKTSWNNGERNFLIGEIESFKVKVPDIARVDGTSILEAAESVQPENDQTKARLSALKKLILLYLNYYEKSRFGPSVEFGGDELLERFSDVYNYVDIMPLYFSDSASPSRESGK
;
A
#
# COMPACT_ATOMS: atom_id res chain seq x y z
N MET A 1 51.40 42.62 -54.04
CA MET A 1 52.32 42.08 -55.07
C MET A 1 52.15 40.57 -55.10
N GLY A 2 51.59 40.04 -56.18
CA GLY A 2 51.53 38.60 -56.42
C GLY A 2 52.79 38.14 -57.17
N LEU A 3 53.27 36.93 -56.85
CA LEU A 3 54.26 36.21 -57.64
C LEU A 3 53.97 34.70 -57.58
N PHE A 4 53.66 34.16 -58.77
CA PHE A 4 53.95 32.84 -59.35
C PHE A 4 53.74 31.57 -58.50
N SER A 5 52.79 30.70 -58.86
CA SER A 5 52.84 29.73 -59.99
C SER A 5 53.98 28.73 -59.90
N GLY A 6 53.61 27.47 -59.63
CA GLY A 6 54.47 26.30 -59.72
C GLY A 6 53.63 25.06 -60.08
N ASP A 7 53.43 24.89 -61.38
CA ASP A 7 52.84 23.72 -62.04
C ASP A 7 53.62 22.43 -61.74
N GLY A 8 52.93 21.29 -61.62
CA GLY A 8 53.59 20.03 -61.23
C GLY A 8 52.77 18.75 -61.31
N LYS A 9 52.25 18.44 -62.50
CA LYS A 9 51.87 17.12 -63.04
C LYS A 9 51.77 15.88 -62.10
N LYS A 10 50.52 15.38 -62.01
CA LYS A 10 50.03 13.98 -62.22
C LYS A 10 50.87 12.79 -61.71
N VAL A 11 50.28 12.00 -60.79
CA VAL A 11 50.22 10.51 -60.92
C VAL A 11 48.93 9.98 -60.31
N LYS A 12 48.09 9.30 -61.12
CA LYS A 12 46.99 8.44 -60.65
C LYS A 12 47.57 7.17 -60.01
N LYS A 13 47.19 6.85 -58.78
CA LYS A 13 47.21 5.47 -58.27
C LYS A 13 45.85 5.06 -57.77
N VAL A 14 45.44 3.89 -58.23
CA VAL A 14 44.12 3.27 -58.12
C VAL A 14 44.05 2.40 -56.86
N LYS A 15 42.95 2.56 -56.13
CA LYS A 15 42.23 1.63 -55.21
C LYS A 15 43.03 0.71 -54.29
N GLN A 16 42.78 0.85 -52.99
CA GLN A 16 42.48 -0.32 -52.15
C GLN A 16 41.25 -0.07 -51.25
N LYS A 17 40.36 -1.07 -51.26
CA LYS A 17 39.07 -1.14 -50.59
C LYS A 17 39.25 -1.16 -49.07
N GLY A 18 38.91 -0.08 -48.38
CA GLY A 18 38.62 -0.09 -46.94
C GLY A 18 37.16 -0.46 -46.71
N LYS A 19 36.91 -1.61 -46.05
CA LYS A 19 35.58 -2.07 -45.65
C LYS A 19 34.88 -1.00 -44.78
N PRO A 20 33.58 -0.73 -44.95
CA PRO A 20 32.87 0.18 -44.06
C PRO A 20 32.88 -0.39 -42.63
N LYS A 21 33.42 0.38 -41.68
CA LYS A 21 33.26 0.14 -40.24
C LYS A 21 31.76 0.01 -39.94
N ARG A 22 31.30 -1.20 -39.63
CA ARG A 22 30.01 -1.45 -39.01
C ARG A 22 29.98 -0.62 -37.73
N SER A 23 29.21 0.47 -37.72
CA SER A 23 28.86 1.16 -36.49
C SER A 23 28.20 0.13 -35.58
N LEU A 24 28.80 -0.16 -34.43
CA LEU A 24 28.09 -0.80 -33.34
C LEU A 24 26.88 0.09 -33.05
N ARG A 25 25.70 -0.38 -33.45
CA ARG A 25 24.46 0.14 -32.88
C ARG A 25 24.59 -0.11 -31.39
N ASN A 26 24.54 0.96 -30.59
CA ASN A 26 24.23 0.85 -29.18
C ASN A 26 22.92 0.06 -29.08
N SER A 27 23.00 -1.24 -28.84
CA SER A 27 21.89 -2.00 -28.28
C SER A 27 21.72 -1.44 -26.89
N GLN A 28 20.83 -0.46 -26.74
CA GLN A 28 20.29 -0.13 -25.43
C GLN A 28 19.63 -1.41 -24.94
N THR A 29 20.32 -2.10 -24.03
CA THR A 29 19.73 -3.13 -23.20
C THR A 29 18.62 -2.44 -22.43
N ILE A 30 17.38 -2.67 -22.85
CA ILE A 30 16.21 -2.24 -22.09
C ILE A 30 16.19 -3.17 -20.87
N GLU A 31 16.73 -2.67 -19.76
CA GLU A 31 16.60 -3.33 -18.47
C GLU A 31 15.16 -3.11 -17.99
N THR A 32 14.35 -4.15 -18.11
CA THR A 32 13.01 -4.16 -17.52
C THR A 32 13.17 -4.29 -16.01
N VAL A 33 13.09 -3.17 -15.29
CA VAL A 33 13.01 -3.18 -13.82
C VAL A 33 11.59 -3.58 -13.45
N VAL A 34 11.43 -4.80 -12.92
CA VAL A 34 10.16 -5.26 -12.34
C VAL A 34 10.17 -4.87 -10.86
N GLU A 35 9.45 -3.82 -10.50
CA GLU A 35 9.25 -3.43 -9.11
C GLU A 35 8.07 -4.21 -8.53
N VAL A 36 8.33 -5.06 -7.52
CA VAL A 36 7.29 -5.80 -6.80
C VAL A 36 6.83 -4.95 -5.62
N LYS A 37 5.62 -4.40 -5.70
CA LYS A 37 5.01 -3.62 -4.61
C LYS A 37 4.28 -4.53 -3.62
N THR A 38 4.55 -4.36 -2.34
CA THR A 38 3.99 -5.20 -1.27
C THR A 38 3.17 -4.38 -0.26
N VAL A 39 2.46 -5.07 0.64
CA VAL A 39 1.80 -4.44 1.80
C VAL A 39 2.81 -3.69 2.67
N GLY A 40 4.07 -4.13 2.70
CA GLY A 40 5.14 -3.46 3.42
C GLY A 40 5.45 -2.04 2.92
N ASP A 41 5.06 -1.74 1.68
CA ASP A 41 5.42 -0.51 0.97
C ASP A 41 4.31 0.53 0.97
N ILE A 42 3.14 0.24 1.58
CA ILE A 42 2.07 1.22 1.68
C ILE A 42 2.46 2.35 2.67
N PRO A 43 2.09 3.61 2.40
CA PRO A 43 2.50 4.74 3.22
C PRO A 43 2.21 4.58 4.72
N PRO A 44 1.02 4.10 5.15
CA PRO A 44 0.74 3.88 6.56
C PRO A 44 1.65 2.85 7.25
N MET A 45 2.10 1.82 6.52
CA MET A 45 2.98 0.77 7.05
C MET A 45 4.39 1.33 7.27
N LEU A 46 4.89 2.13 6.33
CA LEU A 46 6.17 2.83 6.46
C LEU A 46 6.15 3.83 7.62
N GLU A 47 5.06 4.56 7.79
CA GLU A 47 4.88 5.51 8.89
C GLU A 47 4.83 4.80 10.24
N ALA A 48 4.05 3.71 10.36
CA ALA A 48 3.98 2.91 11.58
C ALA A 48 5.36 2.35 11.95
N ARG A 49 6.12 1.82 10.98
CA ARG A 49 7.49 1.32 11.20
C ARG A 49 8.41 2.43 11.69
N ARG A 50 8.35 3.62 11.09
CA ARG A 50 9.13 4.79 11.52
C ARG A 50 8.81 5.18 12.96
N LEU A 51 7.53 5.23 13.33
CA LEU A 51 7.09 5.56 14.69
C LEU A 51 7.54 4.51 15.71
N ILE A 52 7.56 3.23 15.34
CA ILE A 52 8.10 2.16 16.18
C ILE A 52 9.60 2.36 16.40
N SER A 53 10.37 2.68 15.34
CA SER A 53 11.80 2.99 15.47
C SER A 53 12.08 4.21 16.35
N ASP A 54 11.17 5.19 16.36
CA ASP A 54 11.21 6.36 17.23
C ASP A 54 10.76 6.08 18.69
N ASN A 55 10.47 4.82 19.05
CA ASN A 55 9.87 4.40 20.33
C ASN A 55 8.49 5.05 20.62
N LYS A 56 7.76 5.47 19.58
CA LYS A 56 6.41 6.07 19.67
C LYS A 56 5.33 5.03 19.40
N ILE A 57 5.31 3.95 20.18
CA ILE A 57 4.43 2.79 19.97
C ILE A 57 2.94 3.18 20.01
N ALA A 58 2.54 4.07 20.93
CA ALA A 58 1.15 4.54 21.00
C ALA A 58 0.69 5.25 19.72
N ALA A 59 1.56 6.09 19.16
CA ALA A 59 1.29 6.79 17.90
C ALA A 59 1.27 5.82 16.72
N ALA A 60 2.16 4.82 16.70
CA ALA A 60 2.15 3.77 15.68
C ALA A 60 0.81 3.00 15.69
N ALA A 61 0.28 2.66 16.86
CA ALA A 61 -1.01 1.99 16.98
C ALA A 61 -2.18 2.87 16.48
N ALA A 62 -2.12 4.18 16.73
CA ALA A 62 -3.09 5.13 16.20
C ALA A 62 -3.06 5.19 14.67
N VAL A 63 -1.87 5.28 14.07
CA VAL A 63 -1.70 5.27 12.62
C VAL A 63 -2.21 3.96 12.01
N ALA A 64 -1.77 2.83 12.54
CA ALA A 64 -2.14 1.50 12.06
C ALA A 64 -3.67 1.31 12.05
N TYR A 65 -4.33 1.58 13.17
CA TYR A 65 -5.77 1.40 13.27
C TYR A 65 -6.56 2.37 12.38
N ASN A 66 -6.21 3.66 12.40
CA ASN A 66 -6.94 4.66 11.60
C ASN A 66 -6.79 4.39 10.10
N ALA A 67 -5.60 4.00 9.65
CA ALA A 67 -5.35 3.61 8.27
C ALA A 67 -6.12 2.35 7.89
N ALA A 68 -6.01 1.27 8.68
CA ALA A 68 -6.75 0.03 8.47
C ALA A 68 -8.26 0.25 8.39
N ARG A 69 -8.81 1.07 9.31
CA ARG A 69 -10.22 1.44 9.32
C ARG A 69 -10.61 2.21 8.06
N SER A 70 -9.80 3.17 7.64
CA SER A 70 -10.02 3.96 6.43
C SER A 70 -10.06 3.09 5.18
N ASP A 71 -9.06 2.24 5.04
CA ASP A 71 -8.92 1.36 3.88
C ASP A 71 -10.03 0.31 3.83
N TYR A 72 -10.38 -0.26 4.99
CA TYR A 72 -11.54 -1.14 5.12
C TYR A 72 -12.82 -0.43 4.64
N ALA A 73 -13.07 0.79 5.13
CA ALA A 73 -14.28 1.55 4.80
C ALA A 73 -14.32 1.89 3.30
N ARG A 74 -13.19 2.30 2.72
CA ARG A 74 -13.05 2.61 1.29
C ARG A 74 -13.26 1.39 0.41
N TYR A 75 -12.65 0.25 0.77
CA TYR A 75 -12.69 -0.97 -0.04
C TYR A 75 -14.06 -1.63 -0.03
N TYR A 76 -14.71 -1.76 1.13
CA TYR A 76 -16.02 -2.41 1.24
C TYR A 76 -17.20 -1.45 1.13
N GLY A 77 -16.95 -0.15 0.94
CA GLY A 77 -18.01 0.86 0.82
C GLY A 77 -18.86 0.99 2.08
N SER A 78 -18.21 0.98 3.26
CA SER A 78 -18.89 1.16 4.54
C SER A 78 -19.70 2.46 4.55
N LYS A 79 -20.97 2.36 4.95
CA LYS A 79 -21.88 3.51 5.09
C LYS A 79 -21.86 4.09 6.51
N THR A 80 -21.07 3.52 7.39
CA THR A 80 -21.08 3.88 8.81
C THR A 80 -20.38 5.21 9.01
N SER A 81 -21.08 6.18 9.60
CA SER A 81 -20.59 7.54 9.79
C SER A 81 -19.32 7.56 10.65
N TRP A 82 -18.31 8.29 10.16
CA TRP A 82 -17.04 8.48 10.86
C TRP A 82 -17.19 9.28 12.16
N ASN A 83 -18.24 10.09 12.26
CA ASN A 83 -18.43 11.06 13.33
C ASN A 83 -18.94 10.45 14.65
N ASN A 84 -19.35 9.18 14.66
CA ASN A 84 -19.93 8.57 15.85
C ASN A 84 -18.87 7.92 16.77
N GLY A 85 -17.58 7.98 16.43
CA GLY A 85 -16.48 7.38 17.20
C GLY A 85 -16.21 5.91 16.86
N GLU A 86 -15.06 5.40 17.32
CA GLU A 86 -14.49 4.12 16.86
C GLU A 86 -15.37 2.90 17.16
N ARG A 87 -15.91 2.80 18.37
CA ARG A 87 -16.80 1.67 18.74
C ARG A 87 -18.09 1.68 17.95
N ASN A 88 -18.70 2.85 17.77
CA ASN A 88 -19.93 2.97 16.99
C ASN A 88 -19.71 2.63 15.52
N PHE A 89 -18.50 2.89 14.99
CA PHE A 89 -18.12 2.41 13.67
C PHE A 89 -18.13 0.87 13.62
N LEU A 90 -17.44 0.21 14.55
CA LEU A 90 -17.39 -1.27 14.59
C LEU A 90 -18.77 -1.88 14.79
N ILE A 91 -19.59 -1.31 15.68
CA ILE A 91 -20.96 -1.75 15.93
C ILE A 91 -21.81 -1.59 14.67
N GLY A 92 -21.79 -0.42 14.02
CA GLY A 92 -22.56 -0.19 12.80
C GLY A 92 -22.14 -1.12 11.65
N GLU A 93 -20.86 -1.46 11.56
CA GLU A 93 -20.37 -2.44 10.60
C GLU A 93 -20.89 -3.86 10.91
N ILE A 94 -20.91 -4.28 12.17
CA ILE A 94 -21.49 -5.58 12.57
C ILE A 94 -23.01 -5.60 12.27
N GLU A 95 -23.72 -4.53 12.60
CA GLU A 95 -25.15 -4.39 12.33
C GLU A 95 -25.47 -4.43 10.83
N SER A 96 -24.52 -4.01 9.97
CA SER A 96 -24.67 -4.12 8.52
C SER A 96 -24.77 -5.57 8.02
N PHE A 97 -24.37 -6.56 8.84
CA PHE A 97 -24.59 -7.98 8.60
C PHE A 97 -25.93 -8.51 9.15
N LYS A 98 -26.86 -7.61 9.48
CA LYS A 98 -28.19 -7.93 10.04
C LYS A 98 -28.14 -8.63 11.41
N VAL A 99 -27.04 -8.48 12.15
CA VAL A 99 -26.90 -8.95 13.52
C VAL A 99 -27.21 -7.82 14.49
N LYS A 100 -28.04 -8.08 15.49
CA LYS A 100 -28.32 -7.10 16.55
C LYS A 100 -27.19 -7.11 17.55
N VAL A 101 -26.46 -6.01 17.65
CA VAL A 101 -25.40 -5.86 18.64
C VAL A 101 -26.00 -5.44 19.99
N PRO A 102 -25.66 -6.11 21.11
CA PRO A 102 -26.10 -5.70 22.43
C PRO A 102 -25.59 -4.31 22.81
N ASP A 103 -26.40 -3.51 23.53
CA ASP A 103 -26.02 -2.14 23.91
C ASP A 103 -24.76 -2.07 24.78
N ILE A 104 -24.47 -3.14 25.54
CA ILE A 104 -23.26 -3.26 26.36
C ILE A 104 -21.97 -3.16 25.53
N ALA A 105 -22.02 -3.51 24.23
CA ALA A 105 -20.90 -3.39 23.31
C ALA A 105 -20.44 -1.94 23.08
N ARG A 106 -21.26 -0.93 23.42
CA ARG A 106 -20.83 0.47 23.39
C ARG A 106 -19.79 0.78 24.48
N VAL A 107 -19.80 0.01 25.57
CA VAL A 107 -18.94 0.21 26.74
C VAL A 107 -17.85 -0.84 26.80
N ASP A 108 -18.21 -2.10 26.56
CA ASP A 108 -17.33 -3.26 26.63
C ASP A 108 -16.89 -3.71 25.23
N GLY A 109 -15.57 -3.65 24.99
CA GLY A 109 -14.98 -4.06 23.73
C GLY A 109 -15.05 -5.57 23.47
N THR A 110 -15.12 -6.41 24.52
CA THR A 110 -15.20 -7.87 24.34
C THR A 110 -16.53 -8.29 23.71
N SER A 111 -17.63 -7.67 24.16
CA SER A 111 -18.96 -7.80 23.55
C SER A 111 -19.01 -7.44 22.06
N ILE A 112 -18.15 -6.53 21.56
CA ILE A 112 -18.04 -6.22 20.12
C ILE A 112 -17.49 -7.44 19.35
N LEU A 113 -16.45 -8.07 19.89
CA LEU A 113 -15.81 -9.23 19.25
C LEU A 113 -16.77 -10.42 19.24
N GLU A 114 -17.42 -10.71 20.36
CA GLU A 114 -18.43 -11.78 20.46
C GLU A 114 -19.58 -11.56 19.47
N ALA A 115 -20.07 -10.33 19.34
CA ALA A 115 -21.09 -9.99 18.36
C ALA A 115 -20.60 -10.25 16.93
N ALA A 116 -19.36 -9.89 16.59
CA ALA A 116 -18.76 -10.17 15.29
C ALA A 116 -18.55 -11.68 15.04
N GLU A 117 -18.28 -12.47 16.09
CA GLU A 117 -18.16 -13.93 15.98
C GLU A 117 -19.49 -14.62 15.70
N SER A 118 -20.60 -14.07 16.19
CA SER A 118 -21.94 -14.58 15.95
C SER A 118 -22.43 -14.40 14.49
N VAL A 119 -21.77 -13.56 13.70
CA VAL A 119 -22.15 -13.28 12.30
C VAL A 119 -21.91 -14.51 11.43
N GLN A 120 -22.96 -14.94 10.72
CA GLN A 120 -22.86 -15.98 9.69
C GLN A 120 -22.77 -15.32 8.30
N PRO A 121 -21.65 -15.49 7.57
CA PRO A 121 -21.50 -14.91 6.24
C PRO A 121 -22.40 -15.63 5.22
N GLU A 122 -23.08 -14.87 4.37
CA GLU A 122 -24.00 -15.39 3.34
C GLU A 122 -23.24 -15.83 2.07
N ASN A 123 -22.05 -15.27 1.80
CA ASN A 123 -21.24 -15.54 0.61
C ASN A 123 -19.73 -15.25 0.84
N ASP A 124 -18.88 -15.55 -0.15
CA ASP A 124 -17.43 -15.36 -0.03
C ASP A 124 -17.01 -13.89 0.18
N GLN A 125 -17.71 -12.94 -0.44
CA GLN A 125 -17.43 -11.52 -0.28
C GLN A 125 -17.72 -11.04 1.15
N THR A 126 -18.85 -11.44 1.71
CA THR A 126 -19.24 -11.15 3.09
C THR A 126 -18.34 -11.87 4.08
N LYS A 127 -17.87 -13.09 3.77
CA LYS A 127 -16.86 -13.80 4.56
C LYS A 127 -15.53 -13.06 4.61
N ALA A 128 -15.03 -12.57 3.47
CA ALA A 128 -13.82 -11.76 3.41
C ALA A 128 -13.98 -10.46 4.21
N ARG A 129 -15.10 -9.75 4.02
CA ARG A 129 -15.43 -8.52 4.75
C ARG A 129 -15.51 -8.74 6.26
N LEU A 130 -16.11 -9.85 6.69
CA LEU A 130 -16.20 -10.22 8.11
C LEU A 130 -14.82 -10.58 8.68
N SER A 131 -14.00 -11.32 7.96
CA SER A 131 -12.63 -11.64 8.39
C SER A 131 -11.78 -10.39 8.56
N ALA A 132 -11.85 -9.46 7.60
CA ALA A 132 -11.19 -8.15 7.69
C ALA A 132 -11.71 -7.35 8.89
N LEU A 133 -13.02 -7.33 9.13
CA LEU A 133 -13.63 -6.65 10.27
C LEU A 133 -13.16 -7.24 11.60
N LYS A 134 -13.11 -8.57 11.74
CA LYS A 134 -12.61 -9.25 12.95
C LYS A 134 -11.15 -8.88 13.23
N LYS A 135 -10.30 -8.87 12.19
CA LYS A 135 -8.90 -8.42 12.32
C LYS A 135 -8.81 -6.95 12.72
N LEU A 136 -9.67 -6.09 12.17
CA LEU A 136 -9.76 -4.68 12.55
C LEU A 136 -10.23 -4.49 14.01
N ILE A 137 -11.21 -5.27 14.47
CA ILE A 137 -11.66 -5.27 15.88
C ILE A 137 -10.52 -5.68 16.79
N LEU A 138 -9.78 -6.74 16.45
CA LEU A 138 -8.61 -7.16 17.24
C LEU A 138 -7.53 -6.08 17.27
N LEU A 139 -7.27 -5.42 16.14
CA LEU A 139 -6.33 -4.30 16.06
C LEU A 139 -6.78 -3.13 16.96
N TYR A 140 -8.08 -2.83 16.98
CA TYR A 140 -8.68 -1.84 17.86
C TYR A 140 -8.49 -2.18 19.34
N LEU A 141 -8.98 -3.34 19.77
CA LEU A 141 -9.04 -3.73 21.18
C LEU A 141 -7.65 -3.94 21.78
N ASN A 142 -6.74 -4.59 21.03
CA ASN A 142 -5.46 -5.01 21.57
C ASN A 142 -4.39 -3.92 21.53
N TYR A 143 -4.50 -2.97 20.60
CA TYR A 143 -3.44 -1.98 20.37
C TYR A 143 -3.94 -0.55 20.48
N TYR A 144 -4.96 -0.16 19.72
CA TYR A 144 -5.44 1.22 19.69
C TYR A 144 -6.11 1.65 21.00
N GLU A 145 -7.02 0.83 21.52
CA GLU A 145 -7.73 1.14 22.76
C GLU A 145 -6.78 1.15 23.96
N LYS A 146 -5.89 0.16 24.03
CA LYS A 146 -4.84 0.11 25.05
C LYS A 146 -3.88 1.29 24.96
N SER A 147 -3.49 1.71 23.75
CA SER A 147 -2.58 2.86 23.61
C SER A 147 -3.22 4.20 24.00
N ARG A 148 -4.56 4.29 23.92
CA ARG A 148 -5.31 5.51 24.22
C ARG A 148 -5.77 5.61 25.67
N PHE A 149 -6.15 4.49 26.29
CA PHE A 149 -6.77 4.47 27.62
C PHE A 149 -6.06 3.55 28.62
N GLY A 150 -5.10 2.75 28.17
CA GLY A 150 -4.33 1.86 29.04
C GLY A 150 -3.36 2.61 29.95
N PRO A 151 -3.07 2.06 31.14
CA PRO A 151 -2.11 2.66 32.08
C PRO A 151 -0.67 2.65 31.56
N SER A 152 -0.35 1.73 30.64
CA SER A 152 0.95 1.53 30.00
C SER A 152 0.78 0.87 28.63
N VAL A 153 1.67 1.20 27.69
CA VAL A 153 1.70 0.54 26.37
C VAL A 153 2.55 -0.72 26.48
N GLU A 154 1.89 -1.86 26.67
CA GLU A 154 2.52 -3.17 26.89
C GLU A 154 2.33 -4.10 25.70
N PHE A 155 2.84 -3.70 24.54
CA PHE A 155 2.90 -4.58 23.36
C PHE A 155 4.11 -4.26 22.47
N GLY A 156 4.57 -5.27 21.73
CA GLY A 156 5.70 -5.14 20.82
C GLY A 156 5.35 -4.40 19.53
N GLY A 157 6.29 -3.58 19.03
CA GLY A 157 6.13 -2.90 17.75
C GLY A 157 6.03 -3.86 16.56
N ASP A 158 6.83 -4.94 16.56
CA ASP A 158 6.80 -5.94 15.49
C ASP A 158 5.47 -6.70 15.45
N GLU A 159 4.93 -7.03 16.62
CA GLU A 159 3.62 -7.66 16.75
C GLU A 159 2.50 -6.75 16.20
N LEU A 160 2.56 -5.45 16.51
CA LEU A 160 1.62 -4.46 15.96
C LEU A 160 1.70 -4.42 14.42
N LEU A 161 2.90 -4.43 13.83
CA LEU A 161 3.06 -4.41 12.36
C LEU A 161 2.53 -5.69 11.71
N GLU A 162 2.77 -6.85 12.32
CA GLU A 162 2.22 -8.12 11.86
C GLU A 162 0.69 -8.09 11.86
N ARG A 163 0.08 -7.67 12.98
CA ARG A 163 -1.39 -7.57 13.08
C ARG A 163 -1.98 -6.51 12.17
N PHE A 164 -1.25 -5.42 11.92
CA PHE A 164 -1.67 -4.40 10.97
C PHE A 164 -1.65 -4.94 9.54
N SER A 165 -0.58 -5.64 9.15
CA SER A 165 -0.47 -6.29 7.83
C SER A 165 -1.55 -7.34 7.62
N ASP A 166 -1.91 -8.08 8.67
CA ASP A 166 -2.95 -9.13 8.64
C ASP A 166 -4.33 -8.64 8.18
N VAL A 167 -4.67 -7.37 8.42
CA VAL A 167 -5.93 -6.78 7.95
C VAL A 167 -5.99 -6.75 6.43
N TYR A 168 -4.84 -6.54 5.77
CA TYR A 168 -4.74 -6.42 4.33
C TYR A 168 -4.73 -7.77 3.59
N ASN A 169 -4.73 -8.90 4.31
CA ASN A 169 -4.90 -10.22 3.68
C ASN A 169 -6.27 -10.40 3.00
N TYR A 170 -7.25 -9.55 3.35
CA TYR A 170 -8.62 -9.62 2.86
C TYR A 170 -9.05 -8.37 2.07
N VAL A 171 -8.15 -7.38 1.93
CA VAL A 171 -8.40 -6.10 1.28
C VAL A 171 -7.42 -5.95 0.12
N ASP A 172 -7.90 -5.71 -1.10
CA ASP A 172 -7.00 -5.41 -2.20
C ASP A 172 -6.48 -3.97 -2.07
N ILE A 173 -5.21 -3.86 -1.69
CA ILE A 173 -4.52 -2.60 -1.47
C ILE A 173 -4.05 -1.92 -2.76
N MET A 174 -3.95 -2.67 -3.87
CA MET A 174 -3.45 -2.13 -5.14
C MET A 174 -4.29 -0.97 -5.67
N PRO A 175 -5.64 -1.08 -5.77
CA PRO A 175 -6.45 0.06 -6.21
C PRO A 175 -6.42 1.22 -5.21
N LEU A 176 -6.16 0.96 -3.92
CA LEU A 176 -6.18 1.96 -2.86
C LEU A 176 -4.95 2.88 -2.87
N TYR A 177 -3.77 2.34 -3.17
CA TYR A 177 -2.48 3.03 -3.04
C TYR A 177 -1.64 3.08 -4.31
N PHE A 178 -1.95 2.27 -5.32
CA PHE A 178 -1.11 2.09 -6.50
C PHE A 178 -1.88 2.23 -7.82
N SER A 179 -3.01 2.94 -7.80
CA SER A 179 -3.94 3.13 -8.94
C SER A 179 -3.28 3.77 -10.18
N ASP A 180 -2.21 4.55 -10.00
CA ASP A 180 -1.49 5.22 -11.10
C ASP A 180 -0.53 4.29 -11.87
N SER A 181 -0.31 3.06 -11.41
CA SER A 181 0.63 2.12 -12.06
C SER A 181 0.09 1.51 -13.37
N ALA A 182 -1.17 1.77 -13.73
CA ALA A 182 -1.80 1.19 -14.91
C ALA A 182 -1.60 1.99 -16.22
N SER A 183 -0.95 3.15 -16.15
CA SER A 183 -0.62 3.93 -17.35
C SER A 183 0.87 3.83 -17.66
N PRO A 184 1.33 2.94 -18.56
CA PRO A 184 2.60 3.19 -19.20
C PRO A 184 2.46 4.53 -19.90
N SER A 185 3.26 5.51 -19.46
CA SER A 185 3.43 6.79 -20.14
C SER A 185 3.77 6.47 -21.59
N ARG A 186 2.78 6.55 -22.49
CA ARG A 186 3.01 6.65 -23.93
C ARG A 186 3.70 7.98 -24.13
N GLU A 187 5.03 7.96 -24.11
CA GLU A 187 5.82 9.02 -24.70
C GLU A 187 5.31 9.22 -26.12
N SER A 188 4.65 10.35 -26.31
CA SER A 188 4.23 10.86 -27.60
C SER A 188 5.48 11.08 -28.45
N GLY A 189 5.71 10.19 -29.40
CA GLY A 189 6.67 10.39 -30.47
C GLY A 189 6.33 11.67 -31.24
N LYS A 190 7.29 12.58 -31.30
CA LYS A 190 7.35 13.67 -32.27
C LYS A 190 8.36 13.31 -33.35
#